data_AF-A0A2C9CFK0-F1
#
_entry.id   AF-A0A2C9CFK0-F1
#
_cell.length_a   1.000
_cell.length_b   1.000
_cell.length_c   1.000
_cell.angle_alpha   90.00
_cell.angle_beta   90.00
_cell.angle_gamma   90.00
#
_symmetry.space_group_name_H-M   'P 1'
#
loop_
_entity.id
_entity.type
_entity.pdbx_description
1 polymer ?
#
loop_
_entity_poly.entity_id
_entity_poly.type
_entity_poly.pdbx_seq_one_letter_code
_entity_poly.pdbx_strand_id
1 'polypeptide(L)'
;MTALQEASPYRKRCASSSIYLSEAFETEQQEWNTSIVIDIYPQTPSLSNAAMKATSKILGFRNFADNWDSYGAEKPSESAIVNALSFIRVIDAHGIPVYFVAPGPNGEIVVELRKGNYEAEVYFNADNSNEVLIYEGDACISEGALDHLLPQILELF
;
A
#
# COMPACT_ATOMS: atom_id res chain seq x y z
N MET A 1 31.71 -8.43 -71.84
CA MET A 1 31.95 -6.99 -72.09
C MET A 1 32.16 -6.33 -70.74
N THR A 2 33.43 -6.20 -70.33
CA THR A 2 34.19 -4.93 -70.28
C THR A 2 33.83 -4.17 -68.99
N ALA A 3 34.48 -4.42 -67.85
CA ALA A 3 35.80 -3.93 -67.44
C ALA A 3 35.93 -2.41 -67.56
N LEU A 4 35.97 -1.68 -66.44
CA LEU A 4 36.69 -0.43 -66.15
C LEU A 4 36.51 -0.13 -64.65
N GLN A 5 37.43 0.41 -63.86
CA GLN A 5 38.87 0.60 -63.96
C GLN A 5 39.31 1.14 -62.58
N GLU A 6 40.49 0.72 -62.15
CA GLU A 6 41.15 1.09 -60.90
C GLU A 6 41.57 2.57 -60.85
N ALA A 7 41.76 3.10 -59.63
CA ALA A 7 42.84 4.04 -59.35
C ALA A 7 43.34 3.93 -57.90
N SER A 8 44.66 3.97 -57.79
CA SER A 8 45.55 3.60 -56.68
C SER A 8 46.15 4.86 -56.02
N PRO A 9 47.35 4.85 -55.42
CA PRO A 9 47.67 4.56 -54.02
C PRO A 9 48.23 5.78 -53.28
N TYR A 10 48.35 5.74 -51.94
CA TYR A 10 49.54 6.33 -51.30
C TYR A 10 49.89 5.63 -49.99
N ARG A 11 51.06 5.00 -49.99
CA ARG A 11 51.79 4.47 -48.83
C ARG A 11 52.29 5.62 -47.96
N LYS A 12 52.24 5.44 -46.64
CA LYS A 12 53.37 5.81 -45.77
C LYS A 12 53.67 4.66 -44.82
N ARG A 13 54.92 4.19 -44.89
CA ARG A 13 55.57 3.29 -43.94
C ARG A 13 55.99 4.09 -42.71
N CYS A 14 56.02 3.43 -41.56
CA CYS A 14 56.93 3.56 -40.41
C CYS A 14 56.26 2.79 -39.27
N ALA A 15 56.89 2.02 -38.41
CA ALA A 15 58.24 1.52 -38.31
C ALA A 15 58.17 0.23 -37.48
N SER A 16 59.18 -0.61 -37.65
CA SER A 16 59.41 -1.84 -36.89
C SER A 16 59.38 -1.61 -35.39
N SER A 17 58.67 -2.46 -34.65
CA SER A 17 59.09 -2.87 -33.31
C SER A 17 58.61 -4.31 -33.08
N SER A 18 59.57 -5.23 -33.12
CA SER A 18 59.37 -6.57 -32.56
C SER A 18 59.35 -6.45 -31.05
N ILE A 19 58.28 -6.93 -30.42
CA ILE A 19 58.26 -7.13 -28.98
C ILE A 19 58.10 -8.64 -28.76
N TYR A 20 59.09 -9.19 -28.06
CA TYR A 20 59.15 -10.56 -27.63
C TYR A 20 57.94 -10.87 -26.74
N LEU A 21 57.14 -11.85 -27.12
CA LEU A 21 56.15 -12.46 -26.23
C LEU A 21 56.86 -13.52 -25.40
N SER A 22 57.26 -13.13 -24.20
CA SER A 22 57.53 -14.07 -23.11
C SER A 22 57.07 -13.42 -21.82
N GLU A 23 55.95 -13.89 -21.28
CA GLU A 23 55.89 -14.53 -19.97
C GLU A 23 54.42 -14.75 -19.60
N ALA A 24 54.17 -15.93 -19.05
CA ALA A 24 52.85 -16.44 -18.72
C ALA A 24 52.14 -15.49 -17.76
N PHE A 25 50.99 -14.96 -18.18
CA PHE A 25 50.08 -14.26 -17.29
C PHE A 25 49.17 -15.32 -16.67
N GLU A 26 49.52 -15.74 -15.45
CA GLU A 26 48.66 -16.58 -14.62
C GLU A 26 47.32 -15.86 -14.46
N THR A 27 46.27 -16.50 -14.97
CA THR A 27 44.91 -15.99 -14.92
C THR A 27 44.35 -16.30 -13.53
N GLU A 28 44.57 -15.38 -12.59
CA GLU A 28 43.74 -15.35 -11.39
C GLU A 28 42.32 -15.00 -11.82
N GLN A 29 41.47 -16.02 -11.95
CA GLN A 29 40.04 -15.84 -12.05
C GLN A 29 39.52 -15.35 -10.70
N GLN A 30 39.52 -14.03 -10.53
CA GLN A 30 38.87 -13.38 -9.42
C GLN A 30 37.35 -13.48 -9.63
N GLU A 31 36.75 -14.51 -9.05
CA GLU A 31 35.30 -14.68 -8.98
C GLU A 31 34.68 -13.54 -8.18
N TRP A 32 34.05 -12.60 -8.87
CA TRP A 32 33.23 -11.56 -8.24
C TRP A 32 31.94 -12.19 -7.72
N ASN A 33 31.99 -12.81 -6.54
CA ASN A 33 30.81 -13.16 -5.76
C ASN A 33 30.17 -11.88 -5.20
N THR A 34 29.56 -11.10 -6.09
CA THR A 34 28.69 -9.99 -5.73
C THR A 34 27.31 -10.57 -5.49
N SER A 35 27.03 -10.98 -4.26
CA SER A 35 25.66 -11.27 -3.83
C SER A 35 24.85 -9.98 -3.89
N ILE A 36 24.08 -9.79 -4.97
CA ILE A 36 23.08 -8.73 -5.03
C ILE A 36 21.93 -9.17 -4.13
N VAL A 37 21.90 -8.65 -2.91
CA VAL A 37 20.70 -8.74 -2.06
C VAL A 37 19.71 -7.72 -2.60
N ILE A 38 18.75 -8.18 -3.42
CA ILE A 38 17.61 -7.36 -3.81
C ILE A 38 16.63 -7.43 -2.66
N ASP A 39 16.69 -6.44 -1.78
CA ASP A 39 15.66 -6.20 -0.76
C ASP A 39 14.39 -5.71 -1.47
N ILE A 40 13.57 -6.65 -1.96
CA ILE A 40 12.22 -6.38 -2.44
C ILE A 40 11.33 -6.21 -1.21
N TYR A 41 11.43 -5.07 -0.52
CA TYR A 41 10.37 -4.68 0.42
C TYR A 41 9.16 -4.28 -0.44
N PRO A 42 8.02 -4.99 -0.37
CA PRO A 42 6.78 -4.42 -0.87
C PRO A 42 6.54 -3.15 -0.07
N GLN A 43 6.80 -2.00 -0.68
CA GLN A 43 6.54 -0.71 -0.07
C GLN A 43 5.03 -0.62 0.09
N THR A 44 4.51 -0.93 1.27
CA THR A 44 3.13 -0.59 1.59
C THR A 44 3.01 0.91 1.41
N PRO A 45 2.12 1.41 0.53
CA PRO A 45 1.97 2.83 0.32
C PRO A 45 1.72 3.51 1.68
N SER A 46 2.36 4.67 1.86
CA SER A 46 2.15 5.47 3.06
C SER A 46 0.69 5.91 3.13
N LEU A 47 0.10 5.82 4.32
CA LEU A 47 -1.27 6.28 4.55
C LEU A 47 -1.41 7.78 4.25
N SER A 48 -2.57 8.18 3.73
CA SER A 48 -2.91 9.60 3.62
C SER A 48 -2.96 10.28 4.99
N ASN A 49 -2.88 11.62 5.03
CA ASN A 49 -3.01 12.37 6.27
C ASN A 49 -4.35 12.10 7.00
N ALA A 50 -5.45 11.92 6.24
CA ALA A 50 -6.75 11.59 6.81
C ALA A 50 -6.75 10.20 7.45
N ALA A 51 -6.24 9.19 6.75
CA ALA A 51 -6.13 7.83 7.26
C ALA A 51 -5.16 7.71 8.45
N MET A 52 -4.05 8.45 8.45
CA MET A 52 -3.13 8.52 9.60
C MET A 52 -3.80 9.11 10.84
N LYS A 53 -4.59 10.18 10.67
CA LYS A 53 -5.34 10.81 11.77
C LYS A 53 -6.39 9.87 12.33
N ALA A 54 -7.17 9.21 11.47
CA ALA A 54 -8.17 8.24 11.87
C ALA A 54 -7.54 7.04 12.59
N THR A 55 -6.47 6.48 12.04
CA THR A 55 -5.67 5.39 12.64
C THR A 55 -5.17 5.77 14.03
N SER A 56 -4.60 6.97 14.18
CA SER A 56 -4.09 7.46 15.47
C SER A 56 -5.21 7.60 16.51
N LYS A 57 -6.39 8.06 16.08
CA LYS A 57 -7.58 8.16 16.95
C LYS A 57 -8.05 6.77 17.40
N ILE A 58 -8.16 5.81 16.48
CA ILE A 58 -8.55 4.43 16.79
C ILE A 58 -7.55 3.77 17.76
N LEU A 59 -6.25 3.92 17.52
CA LEU A 59 -5.23 3.40 18.43
C LEU A 59 -5.33 4.00 19.84
N GLY A 60 -5.78 5.25 19.96
CA GLY A 60 -6.06 5.89 21.24
C GLY A 60 -7.17 5.20 22.04
N PHE A 61 -8.16 4.60 21.37
CA PHE A 61 -9.28 3.92 22.02
C PHE A 61 -8.85 2.68 22.82
N ARG A 62 -7.69 2.08 22.53
CA ARG A 62 -7.09 1.00 23.35
C ARG A 62 -6.87 1.37 24.81
N ASN A 63 -6.74 2.67 25.10
CA ASN A 63 -6.49 3.17 26.44
C ASN A 63 -7.76 3.49 27.22
N PHE A 64 -8.94 3.25 26.65
CA PHE A 64 -10.19 3.43 27.36
C PHE A 64 -10.28 2.41 28.50
N ALA A 65 -10.78 2.87 29.65
CA ALA A 65 -11.18 2.00 30.74
C ALA A 65 -12.60 1.47 30.45
N ASP A 66 -13.01 0.42 31.15
CA ASP A 66 -14.43 0.05 31.17
C ASP A 66 -15.25 1.20 31.77
N ASN A 67 -16.50 1.35 31.32
CA ASN A 67 -17.41 2.42 31.70
C ASN A 67 -16.85 3.83 31.39
N TRP A 68 -16.12 3.98 30.28
CA TRP A 68 -15.48 5.25 29.89
C TRP A 68 -16.47 6.38 29.60
N ASP A 69 -17.73 6.05 29.30
CA ASP A 69 -18.80 7.00 29.03
C ASP A 69 -19.69 7.30 30.25
N SER A 70 -19.44 6.64 31.40
CA SER A 70 -20.28 6.68 32.60
C SER A 70 -21.68 6.04 32.49
N TYR A 71 -21.98 5.36 31.39
CA TYR A 71 -23.26 4.67 31.13
C TYR A 71 -23.09 3.16 30.91
N GLY A 72 -21.95 2.60 31.28
CA GLY A 72 -21.65 1.19 31.20
C GLY A 72 -20.98 0.76 29.90
N ALA A 73 -20.45 1.68 29.09
CA ALA A 73 -19.79 1.30 27.85
C ALA A 73 -18.61 0.36 28.09
N GLU A 74 -18.55 -0.69 27.28
CA GLU A 74 -17.42 -1.60 27.22
C GLU A 74 -16.23 -0.90 26.58
N LYS A 75 -15.03 -1.29 27.01
CA LYS A 75 -13.82 -0.92 26.33
C LYS A 75 -13.83 -1.49 24.89
N PRO A 76 -13.44 -0.70 23.87
CA PRO A 76 -13.28 -1.21 22.51
C PRO A 76 -12.40 -2.46 22.43
N SER A 77 -12.89 -3.48 21.74
CA SER A 77 -12.20 -4.76 21.62
C SER A 77 -11.00 -4.64 20.68
N GLU A 78 -9.98 -5.47 20.92
CA GLU A 78 -8.81 -5.51 20.04
C GLU A 78 -9.16 -6.01 18.63
N SER A 79 -10.13 -6.92 18.51
CA SER A 79 -10.66 -7.38 17.22
C SER A 79 -11.29 -6.23 16.41
N ALA A 80 -12.16 -5.44 17.04
CA ALA A 80 -12.80 -4.29 16.42
C ALA A 80 -11.76 -3.26 15.96
N ILE A 81 -10.77 -2.97 16.80
CA ILE A 81 -9.65 -2.07 16.47
C ILE A 81 -8.86 -2.57 15.25
N VAL A 82 -8.42 -3.84 15.26
CA VAL A 82 -7.62 -4.40 14.16
C VAL A 82 -8.40 -4.42 12.85
N ASN A 83 -9.68 -4.76 12.89
CA ASN A 83 -10.54 -4.81 11.71
C ASN A 83 -10.78 -3.41 11.14
N ALA A 84 -11.08 -2.42 11.99
CA ALA A 84 -11.24 -1.03 11.56
C ALA A 84 -9.95 -0.46 10.94
N LEU A 85 -8.78 -0.71 11.55
CA LEU A 85 -7.49 -0.28 10.99
C LEU A 85 -7.18 -0.94 9.64
N SER A 86 -7.55 -2.21 9.48
CA SER A 86 -7.39 -2.94 8.22
C SER A 86 -8.30 -2.35 7.13
N PHE A 87 -9.55 -2.06 7.46
CA PHE A 87 -10.49 -1.40 6.55
C PHE A 87 -10.00 -0.02 6.12
N ILE A 88 -9.52 0.82 7.04
CA ILE A 88 -8.97 2.15 6.72
C ILE A 88 -7.84 2.05 5.68
N ARG A 89 -6.96 1.05 5.79
CA ARG A 89 -5.90 0.84 4.79
C ARG A 89 -6.45 0.49 3.41
N VAL A 90 -7.51 -0.31 3.36
CA VAL A 90 -8.15 -0.71 2.09
C VAL A 90 -8.77 0.50 1.40
N ILE A 91 -9.59 1.29 2.11
CA ILE A 91 -10.25 2.45 1.52
C ILE A 91 -9.26 3.57 1.17
N ASP A 92 -8.21 3.77 1.99
CA ASP A 92 -7.17 4.76 1.72
C ASP A 92 -6.36 4.42 0.46
N ALA A 93 -6.10 3.13 0.22
CA ALA A 93 -5.47 2.67 -1.02
C ALA A 93 -6.31 2.96 -2.27
N HIS A 94 -7.62 3.17 -2.12
CA HIS A 94 -8.54 3.60 -3.17
C HIS A 94 -8.76 5.12 -3.20
N GLY A 95 -8.04 5.88 -2.37
CA GLY A 95 -8.16 7.34 -2.30
C GLY A 95 -9.43 7.83 -1.60
N ILE A 96 -10.12 6.95 -0.86
CA ILE A 96 -11.35 7.28 -0.15
C ILE A 96 -10.99 7.82 1.25
N PRO A 97 -11.28 9.09 1.55
CA PRO A 97 -10.94 9.66 2.85
C PRO A 97 -11.92 9.19 3.94
N VAL A 98 -11.37 8.84 5.09
CA VAL A 98 -12.18 8.61 6.31
C VAL A 98 -12.76 9.94 6.79
N TYR A 99 -14.07 10.00 6.96
CA TYR A 99 -14.76 11.19 7.47
C TYR A 99 -14.70 11.25 9.00
N PHE A 100 -15.08 10.16 9.66
CA PHE A 100 -15.15 10.09 11.12
C PHE A 100 -14.88 8.67 11.63
N VAL A 101 -14.45 8.57 12.89
CA VAL A 101 -14.29 7.30 13.62
C VAL A 101 -14.67 7.50 15.08
N ALA A 102 -15.34 6.51 15.68
CA ALA A 102 -15.71 6.52 17.09
C ALA A 102 -15.75 5.12 17.69
N PRO A 103 -15.57 4.99 19.02
CA PRO A 103 -15.93 3.78 19.75
C PRO A 103 -17.43 3.75 20.04
N GLY A 104 -18.03 2.57 19.94
CA GLY A 104 -19.40 2.32 20.39
C GLY A 104 -19.45 1.72 21.81
N PRO A 105 -20.65 1.69 22.43
CA PRO A 105 -20.81 1.28 23.82
C PRO A 105 -20.64 -0.22 24.06
N ASN A 106 -20.67 -1.08 23.04
CA ASN A 106 -20.56 -2.54 23.16
C ASN A 106 -19.18 -3.05 22.69
N GLY A 107 -18.15 -2.19 22.76
CA GLY A 107 -16.79 -2.52 22.39
C GLY A 107 -16.51 -2.50 20.88
N GLU A 108 -17.46 -2.04 20.06
CA GLU A 108 -17.34 -1.86 18.62
C GLU A 108 -16.58 -0.58 18.25
N ILE A 109 -16.09 -0.52 17.01
CA ILE A 109 -15.57 0.70 16.38
C ILE A 109 -16.43 1.01 15.15
N VAL A 110 -16.88 2.24 15.02
CA VAL A 110 -17.52 2.75 13.79
C VAL A 110 -16.51 3.55 12.98
N VAL A 111 -16.47 3.29 11.67
CA VAL A 111 -15.76 4.09 10.66
C VAL A 111 -16.80 4.65 9.69
N GLU A 112 -16.83 5.97 9.57
CA GLU A 112 -17.78 6.68 8.72
C GLU A 112 -17.08 7.26 7.49
N LEU A 113 -17.70 7.09 6.33
CA LEU A 113 -17.30 7.65 5.04
C LEU A 113 -18.35 8.65 4.58
N ARG A 114 -17.92 9.70 3.88
CA ARG A 114 -18.83 10.72 3.37
C ARG A 114 -18.35 11.29 2.04
N LYS A 115 -19.23 11.32 1.03
CA LYS A 115 -18.97 11.95 -0.26
C LYS A 115 -20.27 12.48 -0.88
N GLY A 116 -20.37 13.80 -1.01
CA GLY A 116 -21.57 14.44 -1.53
C GLY A 116 -22.78 14.11 -0.65
N ASN A 117 -23.79 13.46 -1.26
CA ASN A 117 -25.01 13.02 -0.57
C ASN A 117 -24.93 11.58 -0.04
N TYR A 118 -23.80 10.89 -0.21
CA TYR A 118 -23.61 9.53 0.28
C TYR A 118 -22.87 9.51 1.61
N GLU A 119 -23.35 8.68 2.52
CA GLU A 119 -22.74 8.38 3.82
C GLU A 119 -22.69 6.87 4.01
N ALA A 120 -21.60 6.35 4.57
CA ALA A 120 -21.51 4.93 4.92
C ALA A 120 -20.95 4.78 6.33
N GLU A 121 -21.65 4.00 7.15
CA GLU A 121 -21.24 3.66 8.51
C GLU A 121 -20.82 2.19 8.52
N VAL A 122 -19.57 1.92 8.90
CA VAL A 122 -19.04 0.56 9.01
C VAL A 122 -18.73 0.27 10.47
N TYR A 123 -19.51 -0.62 11.06
CA TYR A 123 -19.36 -1.10 12.42
C TYR A 123 -18.49 -2.35 12.44
N PHE A 124 -17.46 -2.36 13.28
CA PHE A 124 -16.60 -3.51 13.55
C PHE A 124 -16.87 -3.98 14.98
N ASN A 125 -17.57 -5.10 15.11
CA ASN A 125 -18.06 -5.59 16.40
C ASN A 125 -17.01 -6.39 17.16
N ALA A 126 -17.22 -6.55 18.47
CA ALA A 126 -16.30 -7.27 19.33
C ALA A 126 -16.10 -8.75 18.95
N ASP A 127 -17.10 -9.37 18.35
CA ASP A 127 -17.13 -10.78 17.93
C ASP A 127 -16.51 -11.05 16.55
N ASN A 128 -15.87 -10.05 15.93
CA ASN A 128 -15.36 -10.03 14.55
C ASN A 128 -16.43 -9.96 13.46
N SER A 129 -17.72 -9.87 13.80
CA SER A 129 -18.72 -9.48 12.81
C SER A 129 -18.57 -8.01 12.44
N ASN A 130 -19.20 -7.63 11.34
CA ASN A 130 -19.26 -6.26 10.89
C ASN A 130 -20.62 -6.00 10.24
N GLU A 131 -20.99 -4.74 10.22
CA GLU A 131 -22.23 -4.24 9.65
C GLU A 131 -21.94 -2.93 8.91
N VAL A 132 -22.52 -2.79 7.73
CA VAL A 132 -22.41 -1.63 6.88
C VAL A 132 -23.80 -1.09 6.62
N LEU A 133 -23.99 0.20 6.83
CA LEU A 133 -25.15 0.95 6.39
C LEU A 133 -24.70 2.00 5.38
N ILE A 134 -25.37 2.09 4.25
CA ILE A 134 -25.10 3.09 3.20
C ILE A 134 -26.36 3.93 3.01
N TYR A 135 -26.18 5.24 3.08
CA TYR A 135 -27.24 6.24 2.96
C TYR A 135 -27.05 7.11 1.73
N GLU A 136 -28.16 7.56 1.16
CA GLU A 136 -28.23 8.67 0.21
C GLU A 136 -29.18 9.74 0.77
N GLY A 137 -28.62 10.83 1.32
CA GLY A 137 -29.37 11.77 2.15
C GLY A 137 -29.87 11.07 3.42
N ASP A 138 -31.18 11.13 3.67
CA ASP A 138 -31.79 10.52 4.85
C ASP A 138 -32.27 9.07 4.63
N ALA A 139 -32.05 8.50 3.44
CA ALA A 139 -32.54 7.17 3.07
C ALA A 139 -31.42 6.13 3.14
N CYS A 140 -31.60 5.08 3.96
CA CYS A 140 -30.74 3.90 3.90
C CYS A 140 -31.03 3.13 2.60
N ILE A 141 -30.03 3.06 1.71
CA ILE A 141 -30.15 2.41 0.40
C ILE A 141 -29.56 0.99 0.40
N SER A 142 -28.69 0.66 1.35
CA SER A 142 -28.09 -0.67 1.47
C SER A 142 -27.63 -0.93 2.90
N GLU A 143 -27.83 -2.17 3.35
CA GLU A 143 -27.45 -2.64 4.70
C GLU A 143 -26.96 -4.09 4.60
N GLY A 144 -25.89 -4.44 5.32
CA GLY A 144 -25.38 -5.80 5.36
C GLY A 144 -23.92 -5.93 5.77
N ALA A 145 -23.34 -7.10 5.50
CA ALA A 145 -21.93 -7.36 5.80
C ALA A 145 -20.99 -6.64 4.82
N LEU A 146 -19.81 -6.26 5.32
CA LEU A 146 -18.77 -5.53 4.60
C LEU A 146 -18.27 -6.28 3.36
N ASP A 147 -18.14 -7.60 3.40
CA ASP A 147 -17.69 -8.38 2.24
C ASP A 147 -18.68 -8.29 1.06
N HIS A 148 -19.97 -8.20 1.35
CA HIS A 148 -21.01 -7.99 0.35
C HIS A 148 -21.11 -6.55 -0.15
N LEU A 149 -20.88 -5.56 0.74
CA LEU A 149 -21.08 -4.14 0.42
C LEU A 149 -19.80 -3.37 0.08
N LEU A 150 -18.61 -3.96 0.26
CA LEU A 150 -17.33 -3.33 -0.09
C LEU A 150 -17.27 -2.89 -1.56
N PRO A 151 -17.71 -3.69 -2.57
CA PRO A 151 -17.71 -3.23 -3.96
C PRO A 151 -18.52 -1.94 -4.16
N GLN A 152 -19.67 -1.82 -3.48
CA GLN A 152 -20.52 -0.64 -3.55
C GLN A 152 -19.89 0.57 -2.85
N ILE A 153 -19.21 0.36 -1.71
CA ILE A 153 -18.41 1.41 -1.04
C ILE A 153 -17.34 1.94 -2.00
N LEU A 154 -16.58 1.06 -2.66
CA LEU A 154 -15.50 1.45 -3.57
C LEU A 154 -16.00 2.14 -4.85
N GLU A 155 -17.25 1.94 -5.24
CA GLU A 155 -17.88 2.60 -6.39
C GLU A 155 -18.44 3.98 -6.02
N LEU A 156 -19.10 4.10 -4.87
CA LEU A 156 -19.77 5.34 -4.47
C LEU A 156 -18.80 6.39 -3.90
N PHE A 157 -17.85 5.97 -3.07
CA PHE A 157 -16.94 6.85 -2.33
C PHE A 157 -15.61 7.03 -3.07
#